data_AF-A0AAD5J353-F1
#
_entry.id   AF-A0AAD5J353-F1
#
_cell.length_a   1.000
_cell.length_b   1.000
_cell.length_c   1.000
_cell.angle_alpha   90.00
_cell.angle_beta   90.00
_cell.angle_gamma   90.00
#
_symmetry.space_group_name_H-M   'P 1'
#
loop_
_entity.id
_entity.type
_entity.pdbx_description
1 polymer ?
#
loop_
_entity_poly.entity_id
_entity_poly.type
_entity_poly.pdbx_seq_one_letter_code
_entity_poly.pdbx_strand_id
1 'polypeptide(L)'
;MEYYKEYQATLRGYIGNAKANKVLGEALYLISIGTNDFLENYYILPKRSSEYSVEDQIFLAGIAEIFITELYQLGARKICISGLPPMGCLPLERTTNMFNGSDCVEEYNDVAKDFNGQLQEMVMKLNKEHPGIKPL
;
A
#
# COMPACT_ATOMS: atom_id res chain seq x y z
N MET A 1 6.74 9.09 7.09
CA MET A 1 5.78 9.77 7.98
C MET A 1 6.06 11.25 8.25
N GLU A 2 7.23 11.79 7.92
CA GLU A 2 7.62 13.15 8.28
C GLU A 2 6.65 14.21 7.76
N TYR A 3 6.29 14.17 6.48
CA TYR A 3 5.31 15.10 5.89
C TYR A 3 3.93 15.05 6.56
N TYR A 4 3.49 13.88 6.99
CA TYR A 4 2.20 13.78 7.70
C TYR A 4 2.29 14.42 9.09
N LYS A 5 3.39 14.21 9.82
CA LYS A 5 3.65 14.87 11.11
C LYS A 5 3.72 16.39 10.96
N GLU A 6 4.38 16.88 9.90
CA GLU A 6 4.42 18.30 9.55
C GLU A 6 3.02 18.85 9.27
N TYR A 7 2.22 18.16 8.45
CA TYR A 7 0.83 18.52 8.20
C TYR A 7 0.02 18.63 9.50
N GLN A 8 0.16 17.67 10.41
CA GLN A 8 -0.52 17.73 11.70
C GLN A 8 -0.10 18.96 12.52
N ALA A 9 1.20 19.31 12.52
CA ALA A 9 1.70 20.50 13.21
C ALA A 9 1.12 21.78 12.60
N THR A 10 1.13 21.89 11.27
CA THR A 10 0.55 23.01 10.54
C THR A 10 -0.95 23.13 10.83
N LEU A 11 -1.72 22.05 10.73
CA LEU A 11 -3.15 22.04 11.01
C LEU A 11 -3.44 22.49 12.46
N ARG A 12 -2.70 21.98 13.44
CA ARG A 12 -2.81 22.39 14.85
C ARG A 12 -2.52 23.88 15.03
N GLY A 13 -1.54 24.43 14.31
CA GLY A 13 -1.24 25.87 14.31
C GLY A 13 -2.39 26.72 13.76
N TYR A 14 -3.11 26.25 12.74
CA TYR A 14 -4.21 26.99 12.13
C TYR A 14 -5.53 26.94 12.90
N ILE A 15 -5.92 25.76 13.41
CA ILE A 15 -7.27 25.56 13.99
C ILE A 15 -7.26 25.15 15.46
N GLY A 16 -6.08 25.06 16.08
CA GLY A 16 -5.89 24.62 17.46
C GLY A 16 -5.97 23.10 17.62
N ASN A 17 -5.40 22.60 18.71
CA ASN A 17 -5.24 21.16 18.95
C ASN A 17 -6.56 20.38 18.95
N ALA A 18 -7.59 20.89 19.63
CA ALA A 18 -8.86 20.17 19.77
C ALA A 18 -9.57 19.96 18.43
N LYS A 19 -9.67 21.02 17.60
CA LYS A 19 -10.30 20.92 16.28
C LYS A 19 -9.46 20.09 15.32
N ALA A 20 -8.13 20.25 15.33
CA ALA A 20 -7.23 19.46 14.50
C ALA A 20 -7.34 17.96 14.83
N ASN A 21 -7.33 17.58 16.11
CA ASN A 21 -7.47 16.18 16.50
C ASN A 21 -8.83 15.59 16.10
N LYS A 22 -9.91 16.38 16.13
CA LYS A 22 -11.21 15.96 15.61
C LYS A 22 -11.15 15.69 14.10
N VAL A 23 -10.61 16.62 13.32
CA VAL A 23 -10.45 16.47 11.86
C VAL A 23 -9.62 15.22 11.53
N LEU A 24 -8.48 15.05 12.19
CA LEU A 24 -7.58 13.92 11.95
C LEU A 24 -8.21 12.58 12.36
N GLY A 25 -8.99 12.53 13.45
CA GLY A 25 -9.68 11.32 13.89
C GLY A 25 -10.90 10.95 13.03
N GLU A 26 -11.57 11.93 12.43
CA GLU A 26 -12.76 11.71 11.60
C GLU A 26 -12.47 11.48 10.11
N ALA A 27 -11.29 11.90 9.65
CA ALA A 27 -10.82 11.73 8.27
C ALA A 27 -10.70 10.27 7.85
N LEU A 28 -10.93 10.02 6.56
CA LEU A 28 -10.66 8.74 5.90
C LEU A 28 -9.27 8.78 5.26
N TYR A 29 -8.42 7.85 5.64
CA TYR A 29 -7.07 7.69 5.10
C TYR A 29 -7.09 6.58 4.06
N LEU A 30 -6.80 6.94 2.81
CA LEU A 30 -6.73 6.01 1.68
C LEU A 30 -5.27 5.73 1.35
N ILE A 31 -4.88 4.45 1.35
CA ILE A 31 -3.51 4.00 1.14
C ILE A 31 -3.47 3.12 -0.11
N SER A 32 -2.50 3.39 -0.99
CA SER A 32 -2.18 2.61 -2.18
C SER A 32 -0.68 2.44 -2.26
N ILE A 33 -0.19 1.21 -2.19
CA ILE A 33 1.25 0.87 -2.12
C ILE A 33 1.51 -0.46 -2.83
N GLY A 34 2.75 -0.68 -3.29
CA GLY A 34 3.22 -1.98 -3.79
C GLY A 34 3.38 -2.10 -5.31
N THR A 35 2.52 -1.47 -6.14
CA THR A 35 2.57 -1.68 -7.61
C THR A 35 3.94 -1.34 -8.20
N ASN A 36 4.54 -0.23 -7.79
CA ASN A 36 5.85 0.18 -8.29
C ASN A 36 6.98 -0.70 -7.75
N ASP A 37 6.84 -1.24 -6.54
CA ASP A 37 7.81 -2.16 -5.95
C ASP A 37 7.93 -3.44 -6.77
N PHE A 38 6.83 -3.88 -7.40
CA PHE A 38 6.82 -4.99 -8.35
C PHE A 38 7.29 -4.60 -9.74
N LEU A 39 6.59 -3.68 -10.41
CA LEU A 39 6.85 -3.40 -11.81
C LEU A 39 8.22 -2.75 -12.02
N GLU A 40 8.51 -1.66 -11.30
CA GLU A 40 9.73 -0.87 -11.52
C GLU A 40 10.94 -1.53 -10.88
N ASN A 41 10.83 -1.89 -9.59
CA ASN A 41 11.99 -2.32 -8.82
C ASN A 41 12.32 -3.80 -9.01
N TYR A 42 11.34 -4.66 -9.30
CA TYR A 42 11.55 -6.11 -9.40
C TYR A 42 11.64 -6.61 -10.84
N TYR A 43 10.70 -6.20 -11.70
CA TYR A 43 10.62 -6.67 -13.08
C TYR A 43 11.44 -5.84 -14.08
N ILE A 44 11.36 -4.50 -14.01
CA ILE A 44 12.08 -3.61 -14.95
C ILE A 44 13.56 -3.49 -14.56
N LEU A 45 13.86 -3.36 -13.26
CA LEU A 45 15.24 -3.24 -12.77
C LEU A 45 15.72 -4.59 -12.18
N PRO A 46 16.66 -5.30 -12.83
CA PRO A 46 17.02 -6.68 -12.46
C PRO A 46 17.77 -6.79 -11.13
N LYS A 47 18.14 -5.66 -10.51
CA LYS A 47 18.91 -5.66 -9.27
C LYS A 47 18.14 -6.32 -8.13
N ARG A 48 16.83 -6.04 -7.99
CA ARG A 48 16.06 -6.58 -6.88
C ARG A 48 15.71 -8.06 -7.07
N SER A 49 15.36 -8.46 -8.28
CA SER A 49 15.09 -9.86 -8.63
C SER A 49 16.35 -10.75 -8.58
N SER A 50 17.55 -10.15 -8.58
CA SER A 50 18.81 -10.87 -8.31
C SER A 50 19.13 -11.04 -6.81
N GLU A 51 18.53 -10.23 -5.94
CA GLU A 51 18.80 -10.22 -4.50
C GLU A 51 17.71 -10.92 -3.67
N TYR A 52 16.46 -10.93 -4.16
CA TYR A 52 15.27 -11.45 -3.47
C TYR A 52 14.36 -12.17 -4.45
N SER A 53 13.67 -13.21 -3.99
CA SER A 53 12.63 -13.88 -4.78
C SER A 53 11.29 -13.12 -4.71
N VAL A 54 10.40 -13.39 -5.66
CA VAL A 54 8.98 -12.96 -5.62
C VAL A 54 8.31 -13.52 -4.37
N GLU A 55 8.76 -14.66 -3.86
CA GLU A 55 8.19 -15.30 -2.68
C GLU A 55 8.59 -14.58 -1.37
N ASP A 56 9.69 -13.82 -1.37
CA ASP A 56 10.14 -12.99 -0.23
C ASP A 56 9.29 -11.70 -0.03
N GLN A 57 8.21 -11.56 -0.78
CA GLN A 57 7.30 -10.40 -0.79
C GLN A 57 6.55 -10.15 0.52
N ILE A 58 6.62 -11.08 1.47
CA ILE A 58 6.17 -10.90 2.86
C ILE A 58 6.70 -9.58 3.45
N PHE A 59 7.90 -9.15 3.04
CA PHE A 59 8.47 -7.89 3.49
C PHE A 59 7.62 -6.66 3.11
N LEU A 60 6.97 -6.63 1.94
CA LEU A 60 6.15 -5.49 1.52
C LEU A 60 4.84 -5.39 2.32
N ALA A 61 4.21 -6.53 2.63
CA ALA A 61 3.08 -6.56 3.55
C ALA A 61 3.51 -6.12 4.96
N GLY A 62 4.70 -6.53 5.43
CA GLY A 62 5.26 -6.06 6.69
C GLY A 62 5.52 -4.54 6.72
N ILE A 63 6.01 -3.95 5.62
CA ILE A 63 6.15 -2.49 5.50
C ILE A 63 4.78 -1.81 5.59
N ALA A 64 3.77 -2.35 4.91
CA ALA A 64 2.40 -1.85 4.98
C ALA A 64 1.88 -1.87 6.42
N GLU A 65 2.14 -2.96 7.15
CA GLU A 65 1.74 -3.15 8.54
C GLU A 65 2.33 -2.06 9.44
N ILE A 66 3.65 -1.83 9.32
CA ILE A 66 4.37 -0.79 10.08
C ILE A 66 3.78 0.58 9.77
N PHE A 67 3.59 0.91 8.48
CA PHE A 67 3.06 2.20 8.04
C PHE A 67 1.66 2.47 8.59
N ILE A 68 0.75 1.49 8.52
CA ILE A 68 -0.61 1.61 9.05
C ILE A 68 -0.59 1.79 10.57
N THR A 69 0.26 1.03 11.27
CA THR A 69 0.42 1.12 12.72
C THR A 69 0.89 2.51 13.13
N GLU A 70 1.89 3.07 12.43
CA GLU A 70 2.37 4.43 12.67
C GLU A 70 1.28 5.49 12.42
N LEU A 71 0.50 5.37 11.34
CA LEU A 71 -0.64 6.26 11.08
C LEU A 71 -1.67 6.22 12.22
N TYR A 72 -1.97 5.01 12.70
CA TYR A 72 -2.92 4.81 13.79
C TYR A 72 -2.41 5.43 15.09
N GLN A 73 -1.12 5.25 15.42
CA GLN A 73 -0.46 5.90 16.56
C GLN A 73 -0.51 7.43 16.48
N LEU A 74 -0.47 7.98 15.26
CA LEU A 74 -0.61 9.42 15.01
C LEU A 74 -2.05 9.95 15.05
N GLY A 75 -3.05 9.09 15.30
CA GLY A 75 -4.43 9.49 15.54
C GLY A 75 -5.41 9.18 14.40
N ALA A 76 -4.97 8.53 13.32
CA ALA A 76 -5.87 8.04 12.28
C ALA A 76 -6.79 6.94 12.83
N ARG A 77 -8.08 6.94 12.48
CA ARG A 77 -9.07 5.95 12.97
C ARG A 77 -9.90 5.29 11.88
N LYS A 78 -9.91 5.83 10.66
CA LYS A 78 -10.60 5.26 9.50
C LYS A 78 -9.58 5.08 8.40
N ILE A 79 -9.05 3.87 8.27
CA ILE A 79 -7.98 3.57 7.32
C ILE A 79 -8.51 2.56 6.32
N CYS A 80 -8.36 2.87 5.04
CA CYS A 80 -8.66 2.00 3.93
C CYS A 80 -7.39 1.79 3.12
N ILE A 81 -7.00 0.55 2.91
CA ILE A 81 -5.86 0.19 2.07
C ILE A 81 -6.33 -0.59 0.85
N SER A 82 -5.92 -0.12 -0.33
CA SER A 82 -6.20 -0.80 -1.59
C SER A 82 -5.21 -1.94 -1.79
N GLY A 83 -5.73 -3.07 -2.27
CA GLY A 83 -4.90 -4.09 -2.91
C GLY A 83 -4.31 -3.58 -4.22
N LEU A 84 -3.42 -4.38 -4.78
CA LEU A 84 -2.86 -4.20 -6.11
C LEU A 84 -3.92 -4.44 -7.18
N PRO A 85 -3.91 -3.62 -8.25
CA PRO A 85 -4.72 -3.89 -9.42
C PRO A 85 -4.17 -5.12 -10.18
N PRO A 86 -4.90 -5.63 -11.20
CA PRO A 86 -4.34 -6.59 -12.16
C PRO A 86 -3.23 -5.93 -12.97
N MET A 87 -2.03 -5.87 -12.39
CA MET A 87 -0.95 -5.03 -12.86
C MET A 87 -0.35 -5.51 -14.20
N GLY A 88 -0.45 -6.80 -14.51
CA GLY A 88 -0.08 -7.34 -15.82
C GLY A 88 -0.97 -6.85 -16.96
N CYS A 89 -2.15 -6.29 -16.65
CA CYS A 89 -3.07 -5.71 -17.62
C CYS A 89 -2.86 -4.20 -17.82
N LEU A 90 -1.90 -3.58 -17.15
CA LEU A 90 -1.63 -2.15 -17.32
C LEU A 90 -1.17 -1.84 -18.76
N PRO A 91 -1.49 -0.65 -19.31
CA PRO A 91 -1.18 -0.32 -20.70
C PRO A 91 0.31 -0.46 -21.04
N LEU A 92 1.21 -0.10 -20.12
CA LEU A 92 2.65 -0.23 -20.31
C LEU A 92 3.05 -1.71 -20.46
N GLU A 93 2.62 -2.56 -19.54
CA GLU A 93 2.95 -4.00 -19.56
C GLU A 93 2.38 -4.73 -20.78
N ARG A 94 1.18 -4.37 -21.22
CA ARG A 94 0.62 -4.91 -22.47
C ARG A 94 1.38 -4.45 -23.71
N THR A 95 1.92 -3.24 -23.67
CA THR A 95 2.72 -2.69 -24.78
C THR A 95 4.09 -3.36 -24.84
N THR A 96 4.73 -3.59 -23.70
CA THR A 96 6.02 -4.30 -23.63
C THR A 96 5.86 -5.80 -23.95
N ASN A 97 4.68 -6.38 -23.67
CA ASN A 97 4.31 -7.75 -24.03
C ASN A 97 3.83 -7.92 -25.50
N MET A 98 4.14 -6.97 -26.40
CA MET A 98 3.64 -6.97 -27.78
C MET A 98 4.04 -8.20 -28.61
N PHE A 99 5.18 -8.81 -28.31
CA PHE A 99 5.63 -10.03 -29.00
C PHE A 99 4.85 -11.28 -28.57
N ASN A 100 4.12 -11.21 -27.46
CA ASN A 100 3.24 -12.27 -26.95
C ASN A 100 1.76 -11.87 -27.08
N GLY A 101 1.40 -11.09 -28.11
CA GLY A 101 0.00 -10.78 -28.42
C GLY A 101 -0.60 -9.57 -27.69
N SER A 102 0.18 -8.83 -26.89
CA SER A 102 -0.30 -7.70 -26.08
C SER A 102 -1.41 -8.08 -25.08
N ASP A 103 -1.47 -9.35 -24.70
CA ASP A 103 -2.30 -9.84 -23.61
C ASP A 103 -1.70 -9.43 -22.25
N CYS A 104 -2.48 -9.61 -21.18
CA CYS A 104 -2.00 -9.35 -19.84
C CYS A 104 -0.83 -10.29 -19.50
N VAL A 105 0.15 -9.79 -18.76
CA VAL A 105 1.22 -10.62 -18.20
C VAL A 105 0.68 -11.33 -16.97
N GLU A 106 0.23 -12.58 -17.12
CA GLU A 106 -0.46 -13.31 -16.05
C GLU A 106 0.41 -13.54 -14.80
N GLU A 107 1.72 -13.72 -14.97
CA GLU A 107 2.66 -13.81 -13.83
C GLU A 107 2.53 -12.59 -12.91
N TYR A 108 2.37 -11.39 -13.46
CA TYR A 108 2.25 -10.18 -12.66
C TYR A 108 0.89 -10.12 -11.96
N ASN A 109 -0.16 -10.64 -12.61
CA ASN A 109 -1.48 -10.73 -12.00
C ASN A 109 -1.51 -11.75 -10.85
N ASP A 110 -0.76 -12.85 -10.96
CA ASP A 110 -0.66 -13.85 -9.90
C ASP A 110 0.08 -13.28 -8.68
N VAL A 111 1.16 -12.55 -8.89
CA VAL A 111 1.83 -11.78 -7.82
C VAL A 111 0.87 -10.79 -7.15
N ALA A 112 0.05 -10.09 -7.93
CA ALA A 112 -0.94 -9.18 -7.39
C ALA A 112 -1.98 -9.90 -6.50
N LYS A 113 -2.44 -11.10 -6.90
CA LYS A 113 -3.37 -11.91 -6.11
C LYS A 113 -2.74 -12.37 -4.80
N ASP A 114 -1.51 -12.87 -4.85
CA ASP A 114 -0.80 -13.38 -3.67
C ASP A 114 -0.54 -12.27 -2.65
N PHE A 115 -0.05 -11.11 -3.13
CA PHE A 115 0.14 -9.95 -2.27
C PHE A 115 -1.19 -9.46 -1.67
N ASN A 116 -2.27 -9.44 -2.46
CA ASN A 116 -3.60 -9.04 -1.96
C ASN A 116 -4.13 -9.99 -0.88
N GLY A 117 -3.85 -11.29 -0.99
CA GLY A 117 -4.15 -12.27 0.06
C GLY A 117 -3.42 -11.93 1.37
N GLN A 118 -2.11 -11.70 1.30
CA GLN A 118 -1.30 -11.32 2.48
C GLN A 118 -1.75 -9.99 3.09
N LEU A 119 -2.08 -9.02 2.25
CA LEU A 119 -2.57 -7.72 2.69
C LEU A 119 -3.90 -7.86 3.43
N GLN A 120 -4.80 -8.72 2.94
CA GLN A 120 -6.07 -8.99 3.59
C GLN A 120 -5.86 -9.64 4.96
N GLU A 121 -4.98 -10.63 5.08
CA GLU A 121 -4.63 -11.25 6.37
C GLU A 121 -4.04 -10.25 7.36
N MET A 122 -3.11 -9.42 6.91
CA MET A 122 -2.52 -8.34 7.71
C MET A 122 -3.59 -7.35 8.18
N VAL A 123 -4.50 -6.92 7.32
CA VAL A 123 -5.62 -6.04 7.70
C VAL A 123 -6.52 -6.71 8.73
N MET A 124 -6.84 -7.99 8.58
CA MET A 124 -7.64 -8.72 9.57
C MET A 124 -6.93 -8.81 10.92
N LYS A 125 -5.62 -9.02 10.93
CA LYS A 125 -4.79 -9.00 12.15
C LYS A 125 -4.83 -7.62 12.81
N LEU A 126 -4.45 -6.58 12.08
CA LEU A 126 -4.39 -5.21 12.61
C LEU A 126 -5.75 -4.73 13.09
N ASN A 127 -6.84 -5.03 12.39
CA ASN A 127 -8.17 -4.57 12.79
C ASN A 127 -8.67 -5.20 14.10
N LYS A 128 -8.09 -6.33 14.55
CA LYS A 128 -8.36 -6.90 15.89
C LYS A 128 -7.69 -6.08 17.01
N GLU A 129 -6.53 -5.50 16.74
CA GLU A 129 -5.73 -4.71 17.69
C GLU A 129 -6.08 -3.22 17.62
N HIS A 130 -6.45 -2.75 16.43
CA HIS A 130 -6.66 -1.36 16.05
C HIS A 130 -7.92 -1.23 15.17
N PRO A 131 -9.12 -1.18 15.78
CA PRO A 131 -10.37 -1.14 15.04
C PRO A 131 -10.49 0.06 14.09
N GLY A 132 -11.07 -0.17 12.90
CA GLY A 132 -11.31 0.87 11.90
C GLY A 132 -10.39 0.80 10.68
N ILE A 133 -9.66 -0.30 10.52
CA ILE A 133 -8.83 -0.60 9.35
C ILE A 133 -9.62 -1.56 8.44
N LYS A 134 -9.76 -1.22 7.16
CA LYS A 134 -10.51 -2.01 6.18
C LYS A 134 -9.73 -2.18 4.87
N PRO A 135 -9.89 -3.32 4.17
CA PRO A 135 -9.52 -3.37 2.76
C PRO A 135 -10.47 -2.47 1.96
N LEU A 136 -9.97 -1.88 0.87
CA LEU A 136 -10.80 -1.22 -0.14
C LEU A 136 -11.43 -2.27 -1.08
#